data_AF-A0A919VW76-F1
#
_entry.id   AF-A0A919VW76-F1
#
_cell.length_a   1.000
_cell.length_b   1.000
_cell.length_c   1.000
_cell.angle_alpha   90.00
_cell.angle_beta   90.00
_cell.angle_gamma   90.00
#
_symmetry.space_group_name_H-M   'P 1'
#
loop_
_entity.id
_entity.type
_entity.pdbx_description
1 polymer ?
#
loop_
_entity_poly.entity_id
_entity_poly.type
_entity_poly.pdbx_seq_one_letter_code
_entity_poly.pdbx_strand_id
1 'polypeptide(L)'
;MSKFGRQPARVALRRERYTIKLAAELIGVPESHLRIAVGGYARPMDAVRKKLPTLVGVPLEQLFTPAAIEKPYDASKNAWADLS
;
A
#
# COMPACT_ATOMS: atom_id res chain seq x y z
N MET A 1 -7.43 -13.76 8.71
CA MET A 1 -6.43 -12.87 9.36
C MET A 1 -5.58 -12.20 8.28
N SER A 2 -5.10 -10.98 8.50
CA SER A 2 -4.19 -10.29 7.57
C SER A 2 -2.83 -10.99 7.53
N LYS A 3 -2.26 -11.19 6.34
CA LYS A 3 -0.98 -11.90 6.12
C LYS A 3 0.22 -11.23 6.81
N PHE A 4 0.24 -9.91 6.87
CA PHE A 4 1.36 -9.11 7.38
C PHE A 4 1.04 -8.36 8.68
N GLY A 5 -0.09 -8.70 9.32
CA GLY A 5 -0.60 -8.00 10.50
C GLY A 5 -1.22 -6.63 10.17
N ARG A 6 -1.59 -5.90 11.24
CA ARG A 6 -2.18 -4.57 11.12
C ARG A 6 -1.13 -3.56 10.64
N GLN A 7 -1.38 -2.90 9.51
CA GLN A 7 -0.48 -1.87 8.99
C GLN A 7 -0.80 -0.51 9.59
N PRO A 8 0.19 0.24 10.09
CA PRO A 8 -0.01 1.61 10.57
C PRO A 8 -0.52 2.59 9.50
N ALA A 9 -0.28 2.32 8.22
CA ALA A 9 -0.69 3.16 7.09
C ALA A 9 -2.17 3.53 7.12
N ARG A 10 -3.04 2.63 7.59
CA ARG A 10 -4.48 2.91 7.70
C ARG A 10 -4.80 3.99 8.73
N VAL A 11 -4.00 4.09 9.79
CA VAL A 11 -4.13 5.16 10.80
C VAL A 11 -3.55 6.46 10.26
N ALA A 12 -2.40 6.41 9.58
CA ALA A 12 -1.79 7.59 8.96
C ALA A 12 -2.73 8.27 7.95
N LEU A 13 -3.32 7.49 7.04
CA LEU A 13 -4.32 8.01 6.09
C LEU A 13 -5.50 8.69 6.79
N ARG A 14 -6.00 8.09 7.89
CA ARG A 14 -7.11 8.66 8.65
C ARG A 14 -6.73 9.97 9.34
N ARG A 15 -5.50 10.09 9.87
CA ARG A 15 -5.00 11.32 10.51
C ARG A 15 -4.94 12.47 9.51
N GLU A 16 -4.45 12.19 8.31
CA GLU A 16 -4.39 13.14 7.20
C GLU A 16 -5.73 13.30 6.44
N ARG A 17 -6.82 12.73 6.98
CA ARG A 17 -8.18 12.80 6.40
C ARG A 17 -8.29 12.26 4.97
N TYR A 18 -7.38 11.39 4.55
CA TYR A 18 -7.47 10.69 3.27
C TYR A 18 -8.36 9.45 3.39
N THR A 19 -9.31 9.33 2.48
CA THR A 19 -9.94 8.04 2.19
C THR A 19 -8.96 7.17 1.38
N ILE A 20 -9.16 5.85 1.39
CA ILE A 20 -8.32 4.93 0.58
C ILE A 20 -8.45 5.28 -0.91
N LYS A 21 -9.67 5.57 -1.37
CA LYS A 21 -9.95 5.98 -2.75
C LYS A 21 -9.16 7.23 -3.14
N LEU A 22 -9.29 8.31 -2.36
CA LEU A 22 -8.61 9.57 -2.63
C LEU A 22 -7.09 9.40 -2.59
N ALA A 23 -6.55 8.68 -1.61
CA ALA A 23 -5.12 8.43 -1.54
C ALA A 23 -4.61 7.64 -2.76
N ALA A 24 -5.38 6.65 -3.21
CA ALA A 24 -5.04 5.85 -4.39
C ALA A 24 -5.03 6.69 -5.67
N GLU A 25 -6.02 7.58 -5.84
CA GLU A 25 -6.08 8.55 -6.95
C GLU A 25 -4.87 9.49 -6.92
N LEU A 26 -4.55 10.08 -5.76
CA LEU A 26 -3.43 11.02 -5.61
C LEU A 26 -2.06 10.39 -5.91
N ILE A 27 -1.86 9.11 -5.56
CA ILE A 27 -0.59 8.43 -5.84
C ILE A 27 -0.61 7.64 -7.17
N GLY A 28 -1.73 7.63 -7.88
CA GLY A 28 -1.90 6.96 -9.16
C GLY A 28 -1.74 5.44 -9.08
N VAL A 29 -2.46 4.79 -8.16
CA VAL A 29 -2.51 3.32 -8.03
C VAL A 29 -3.95 2.81 -7.97
N PRO A 30 -4.22 1.55 -8.32
CA PRO A 30 -5.55 0.96 -8.13
C PRO A 30 -5.98 0.99 -6.66
N GLU A 31 -7.21 1.45 -6.38
CA GLU A 31 -7.76 1.50 -5.03
C GLU A 31 -7.75 0.12 -4.35
N SER A 32 -8.10 -0.93 -5.10
CA SER A 32 -8.11 -2.31 -4.62
C SER A 32 -6.74 -2.72 -4.07
N HIS A 33 -5.65 -2.36 -4.76
CA HIS A 33 -4.29 -2.66 -4.33
C HIS A 33 -3.91 -1.91 -3.07
N LEU A 34 -4.19 -0.61 -3.02
CA LEU A 34 -3.90 0.19 -1.83
C LEU A 34 -4.68 -0.37 -0.62
N ARG A 35 -5.96 -0.71 -0.80
CA ARG A 35 -6.82 -1.29 0.23
C ARG A 35 -6.25 -2.59 0.81
N ILE A 36 -5.84 -3.53 -0.03
CA ILE A 36 -5.28 -4.81 0.44
C ILE A 36 -3.88 -4.63 1.05
N ALA A 37 -3.09 -3.67 0.56
CA ALA A 37 -1.78 -3.36 1.12
C ALA A 37 -1.91 -2.76 2.52
N VAL A 38 -2.69 -1.69 2.71
CA VAL A 38 -2.91 -1.07 4.04
C VAL A 38 -3.73 -1.97 4.98
N GLY A 39 -4.46 -2.94 4.43
CA GLY A 39 -5.11 -4.01 5.19
C GLY A 39 -4.16 -5.14 5.62
N GLY A 40 -2.91 -5.16 5.15
CA GLY A 40 -1.92 -6.18 5.48
C GLY A 40 -2.16 -7.52 4.77
N TYR A 41 -2.92 -7.55 3.68
CA TYR A 41 -3.18 -8.76 2.89
C TYR A 41 -2.18 -8.94 1.75
N ALA A 42 -1.63 -7.83 1.24
CA ALA A 42 -0.63 -7.83 0.19
C ALA A 42 0.55 -6.93 0.55
N ARG A 43 1.67 -7.14 -0.16
CA ARG A 43 2.81 -6.24 -0.08
C ARG A 43 2.46 -4.94 -0.82
N PRO A 44 2.91 -3.76 -0.33
CA PRO A 44 2.79 -2.53 -1.08
C PRO A 44 3.63 -2.63 -2.37
N MET A 45 3.02 -2.27 -3.49
CA MET A 45 3.72 -2.11 -4.76
C MET A 45 4.69 -0.93 -4.71
N ASP A 46 5.62 -0.86 -5.65
CA ASP A 46 6.66 0.17 -5.65
C ASP A 46 6.10 1.60 -5.69
N ALA A 47 5.01 1.83 -6.44
CA ALA A 47 4.35 3.12 -6.45
C ALA A 47 3.82 3.52 -5.06
N VAL A 48 3.23 2.56 -4.31
CA VAL A 48 2.79 2.79 -2.93
C VAL A 48 3.98 3.05 -2.02
N ARG A 49 5.06 2.27 -2.15
CA ARG A 49 6.29 2.44 -1.35
C ARG A 49 6.93 3.81 -1.52
N LYS A 50 6.92 4.34 -2.74
CA LYS A 50 7.56 5.62 -3.07
C LYS A 50 6.67 6.82 -2.75
N LYS A 51 5.38 6.75 -3.08
CA LYS A 51 4.50 7.93 -3.09
C LYS A 51 3.65 8.09 -1.83
N LEU A 52 3.25 6.98 -1.18
CA LEU A 52 2.44 7.05 0.03
C LEU A 52 3.18 7.74 1.19
N PRO A 53 4.48 7.46 1.45
CA PRO A 53 5.25 8.19 2.48
C PRO A 53 5.24 9.70 2.28
N THR A 54 5.44 10.15 1.04
CA THR A 54 5.41 11.57 0.69
C THR A 54 4.03 12.18 0.88
N LEU A 55 2.97 11.45 0.50
CA LEU A 55 1.59 11.94 0.63
C LEU A 55 1.19 12.21 2.09
N VAL A 56 1.63 11.36 3.02
CA VAL A 56 1.23 11.45 4.43
C VAL A 56 2.32 11.99 5.35
N GLY A 57 3.50 12.31 4.83
CA GLY A 57 4.64 12.83 5.60
C GLY A 57 5.25 11.84 6.61
N VAL A 58 5.09 10.52 6.39
CA VAL A 58 5.56 9.47 7.33
C VAL A 58 6.46 8.47 6.59
N PRO A 59 7.62 8.07 7.15
CA PRO A 59 8.50 7.08 6.54
C PRO A 59 7.83 5.72 6.26
N LEU A 60 8.30 5.02 5.23
CA LEU A 60 7.73 3.74 4.79
C LEU A 60 7.69 2.69 5.91
N GLU A 61 8.76 2.63 6.70
CA GLU A 61 8.98 1.70 7.81
C GLU A 61 8.01 1.95 8.98
N GLN A 62 7.47 3.16 9.07
CA GLN A 62 6.44 3.51 10.04
C GLN A 62 5.02 3.31 9.48
N LEU A 63 4.86 3.16 8.17
CA LEU A 63 3.57 2.92 7.51
C LEU A 63 3.25 1.43 7.36
N PHE A 64 4.26 0.58 7.22
CA PHE A 64 4.08 -0.85 6.99
C PHE A 64 4.93 -1.68 7.95
N THR A 65 4.46 -2.87 8.28
CA THR A 65 5.23 -3.82 9.08
C THR A 65 6.48 -4.28 8.31
N PRO A 66 7.58 -4.62 9.00
CA PRO A 66 8.80 -5.09 8.33
C PRO A 66 8.56 -6.23 7.33
N ALA A 67 7.72 -7.21 7.71
CA ALA A 67 7.36 -8.34 6.86
C ALA A 67 6.61 -7.95 5.57
N ALA A 68 5.90 -6.83 5.55
CA ALA A 68 5.21 -6.33 4.37
C ALA A 68 6.18 -5.71 3.35
N ILE A 69 7.28 -5.10 3.82
CA ILE A 69 8.23 -4.37 2.97
C ILE A 69 9.52 -5.15 2.65
N GLU A 70 9.81 -6.22 3.39
CA GLU A 70 11.03 -7.04 3.27
C GLU A 70 11.34 -7.49 1.82
N LYS A 71 10.31 -7.87 1.05
CA LYS A 71 10.45 -8.27 -0.35
C LYS A 71 9.67 -7.34 -1.26
N PRO A 72 10.14 -7.05 -2.48
CA PRO A 72 9.36 -6.26 -3.43
C PRO A 72 8.03 -6.94 -3.77
N TYR A 73 7.09 -6.15 -4.28
CA TYR A 73 5.86 -6.69 -4.86
C TYR A 73 6.21 -7.44 -6.15
N ASP A 74 5.74 -8.66 -6.27
CA ASP A 74 6.01 -9.53 -7.41
C ASP A 74 4.82 -9.45 -8.39
N ALA A 75 4.98 -8.61 -9.42
CA ALA A 75 3.94 -8.38 -10.42
C ALA A 75 3.76 -9.58 -11.38
N SER A 76 4.74 -10.49 -11.49
CA SER A 76 4.64 -11.68 -12.36
C SER A 76 3.55 -12.67 -11.91
N LYS A 77 3.05 -12.51 -10.68
CA LYS A 77 1.94 -13.31 -10.13
C LYS A 77 0.56 -12.78 -10.51
N ASN A 78 0.48 -11.65 -11.23
CA ASN A 78 -0.78 -11.19 -11.78
C ASN A 78 -1.09 -11.99 -13.05
N ALA A 79 -1.98 -12.98 -12.93
CA ALA A 79 -2.43 -13.81 -14.04
C ALA A 79 -3.12 -13.04 -15.19
N TRP A 80 -3.30 -11.73 -15.05
CA TRP A 80 -3.95 -10.84 -16.01
C TRP A 80 -2.96 -9.86 -16.68
N ALA A 81 -1.67 -9.89 -16.31
CA ALA A 81 -0.67 -8.96 -16.84
C ALA A 81 -0.42 -9.14 -18.35
N ASP A 82 -0.66 -10.34 -18.87
CA ASP A 82 -0.43 -10.69 -20.29
C ASP A 82 -1.61 -10.35 -21.21
N LEU A 83 -2.70 -9.75 -20.69
CA LEU A 83 -3.91 -9.42 -21.45
C LEU A 83 -4.05 -7.91 -21.73
N SER A 84 -2.99 -7.12 -21.51
CA SER A 84 -2.97 -5.65 -21.70
C SER A 84 -2.08 -5.22 -22.87
#